data_AF-A0A9E4CA97-F1
#
_entry.id   AF-A0A9E4CA97-F1
#
_cell.length_a   1.000
_cell.length_b   1.000
_cell.length_c   1.000
_cell.angle_alpha   90.00
_cell.angle_beta   90.00
_cell.angle_gamma   90.00
#
_symmetry.space_group_name_H-M   'P 1'
#
loop_
_entity.id
_entity.type
_entity.pdbx_description
1 polymer ?
#
loop_
_entity_poly.entity_id
_entity_poly.type
_entity_poly.pdbx_seq_one_letter_code
_entity_poly.pdbx_strand_id
1 'polypeptide(L)' 'MRVEIQDGDGKALKGYTLRDCDEIYGDYLDRMVTWKGLADVSGLAGKSVRLRFALSDADLYSLQFTPLPV' A
#
# COMPACT_ATOMS: atom_id res chain seq x y z
N MET A 1 6.32 -4.62 8.02
CA MET A 1 6.15 -4.36 6.56
C MET A 1 5.62 -2.95 6.32
N ARG A 2 6.05 -2.31 5.23
CA ARG A 2 5.47 -1.08 4.69
C ARG A 2 5.23 -1.20 3.18
N VAL A 3 4.33 -0.41 2.63
CA VAL A 3 3.98 -0.41 1.21
C VAL A 3 4.04 1.01 0.66
N GLU A 4 4.59 1.15 -0.54
CA GLU A 4 4.62 2.40 -1.29
C GLU A 4 3.93 2.22 -2.63
N ILE A 5 3.22 3.27 -3.06
CA ILE A 5 2.68 3.37 -4.42
C ILE A 5 3.55 4.34 -5.22
N GLN A 6 4.00 3.88 -6.37
CA GLN A 6 4.79 4.63 -7.32
C GLN A 6 4.01 4.82 -8.63
N ASP A 7 4.39 5.83 -9.42
CA ASP A 7 3.95 5.92 -10.80
C ASP A 7 4.59 4.83 -11.68
N GLY A 8 4.23 4.81 -12.97
CA GLY A 8 4.76 3.86 -13.94
C GLY A 8 6.28 3.93 -14.11
N ASP A 9 6.90 5.07 -13.80
CA ASP A 9 8.34 5.28 -13.88
C ASP A 9 9.07 4.89 -12.58
N GLY A 10 8.33 4.45 -11.56
CA GLY A 10 8.87 4.03 -10.27
C GLY A 10 9.15 5.17 -9.30
N LYS A 11 8.62 6.38 -9.55
CA LYS A 11 8.70 7.50 -8.61
C LYS A 11 7.56 7.42 -7.60
N ALA A 12 7.91 7.51 -6.32
CA ALA A 12 6.95 7.46 -5.23
C ALA A 12 5.90 8.58 -5.34
N LEU A 13 4.62 8.22 -5.22
CA LEU A 13 3.51 9.17 -5.19
C LEU A 13 3.43 9.84 -3.82
N LYS A 14 3.29 11.17 -3.82
CA LYS A 14 3.13 11.95 -2.59
C LYS A 14 1.89 11.46 -1.83
N GLY A 15 2.03 11.21 -0.53
CA GLY A 15 0.95 10.67 0.31
C GLY A 15 0.85 9.14 0.31
N TYR A 16 1.56 8.46 -0.59
CA TYR A 16 1.63 7.00 -0.66
C TYR A 16 3.07 6.48 -0.54
N THR A 17 3.97 7.27 0.07
CA THR A 17 5.39 6.92 0.20
C THR A 17 5.61 5.92 1.34
N LEU A 18 6.77 5.23 1.36
CA LEU A 18 7.12 4.35 2.49
C LEU A 18 7.12 5.08 3.85
N ARG A 19 7.46 6.37 3.86
CA ARG A 19 7.48 7.20 5.07
C ARG A 19 6.06 7.51 5.55
N ASP A 20 5.13 7.69 4.62
CA ASP A 20 3.73 7.95 4.92
C ASP A 20 2.98 6.67 5.30
N CYS A 21 3.45 5.49 4.86
CA CYS A 21 2.83 4.20 5.16
C CYS A 21 2.90 3.89 6.66
N ASP A 22 1.75 3.57 7.24
CA ASP A 22 1.66 3.06 8.60
C ASP A 22 2.23 1.63 8.65
N GLU A 23 2.90 1.31 9.75
CA GLU A 23 3.59 0.03 9.87
C GLU A 23 2.60 -1.12 10.03
N ILE A 24 2.82 -2.19 9.26
CA ILE A 24 2.10 -3.45 9.35
C ILE A 24 3.00 -4.46 10.05
N TYR A 25 2.62 -4.90 11.25
CA TYR A 25 3.38 -5.82 12.09
C TYR A 25 2.45 -6.80 12.81
N GLY A 26 2.81 -8.09 12.85
CA GLY A 26 1.98 -9.17 13.42
C GLY A 26 1.32 -10.04 12.35
N ASP A 27 0.51 -11.00 12.80
CA ASP A 27 -0.11 -12.01 11.93
C ASP A 27 -1.48 -11.53 11.44
N TYR A 28 -1.58 -11.22 10.14
CA TYR A 28 -2.83 -10.83 9.51
C TYR A 28 -3.00 -11.49 8.16
N LEU A 29 -4.24 -11.88 7.86
CA LEU A 29 -4.62 -12.40 6.54
C LEU A 29 -5.17 -11.30 5.62
N ASP A 30 -5.75 -10.24 6.19
CA ASP A 30 -6.55 -9.24 5.48
C ASP A 30 -6.26 -7.80 5.96
N ARG A 31 -5.00 -7.51 6.30
CA ARG A 31 -4.64 -6.17 6.79
C ARG A 31 -4.77 -5.10 5.70
N MET A 32 -5.63 -4.11 5.95
CA MET A 32 -5.72 -2.90 5.13
C MET A 32 -4.45 -2.05 5.27
N VAL A 33 -3.86 -1.68 4.13
CA VAL A 33 -2.73 -0.75 4.08
C VAL A 33 -3.25 0.67 4.23
N THR A 34 -2.58 1.46 5.08
CA THR A 34 -2.90 2.86 5.31
C THR A 34 -1.65 3.72 5.22
N TRP A 35 -1.83 4.96 4.78
CA TRP A 35 -0.82 6.00 4.77
C TRP A 35 -1.32 7.17 5.60
N LYS A 36 -0.74 7.36 6.79
CA LYS A 36 -1.19 8.33 7.81
C LYS A 36 -2.69 8.19 8.13
N GLY A 37 -3.15 6.96 8.30
CA GLY A 37 -4.54 6.61 8.59
C GLY A 37 -5.50 6.67 7.40
N LEU A 38 -5.02 7.03 6.19
CA LEU A 38 -5.84 7.06 4.98
C LEU A 38 -5.59 5.82 4.13
N ALA A 39 -6.65 5.19 3.61
CA ALA A 39 -6.58 4.00 2.77
C ALA A 39 -7.04 4.23 1.32
N ASP A 40 -7.55 5.43 1.01
CA ASP A 40 -8.19 5.69 -0.27
C ASP A 40 -7.18 5.79 -1.42
N VAL A 41 -7.33 4.88 -2.38
CA VAL A 41 -6.56 4.82 -3.63
C VAL A 41 -7.46 4.98 -4.86
N SER A 42 -8.74 5.33 -4.69
CA SER A 42 -9.71 5.46 -5.78
C SER A 42 -9.27 6.48 -6.84
N GLY A 43 -8.58 7.56 -6.43
CA GLY A 43 -7.99 8.56 -7.33
C GLY A 43 -6.88 8.04 -8.26
N LEU A 44 -6.44 6.80 -8.08
CA LEU A 44 -5.46 6.11 -8.92
C LEU A 44 -6.11 5.16 -9.94
N ALA A 45 -7.43 4.98 -9.90
CA ALA A 45 -8.13 4.10 -10.83
C ALA A 45 -7.85 4.51 -12.30
N GLY A 46 -7.56 3.50 -13.14
CA GLY A 46 -7.20 3.69 -14.55
C GLY A 46 -5.77 4.19 -14.80
N LYS A 47 -4.96 4.43 -13.76
CA LYS A 47 -3.54 4.79 -13.89
C LYS A 47 -2.67 3.56 -13.69
N SER A 48 -1.62 3.43 -14.49
CA SER A 48 -0.58 2.45 -14.23
C SER A 48 0.20 2.87 -12.99
N VAL A 49 0.35 1.95 -12.04
CA VAL A 49 1.05 2.16 -10.78
C VAL A 49 1.95 0.96 -10.49
N ARG A 50 2.98 1.20 -9.69
CA ARG A 50 3.85 0.14 -9.16
C ARG A 50 3.73 0.10 -7.64
N LEU A 51 3.48 -1.08 -7.09
CA LEU A 51 3.50 -1.32 -5.66
C LEU A 51 4.90 -1.77 -5.23
N ARG A 52 5.47 -1.11 -4.24
CA ARG A 52 6.75 -1.47 -3.61
C ARG A 52 6.51 -1.92 -2.18
N PHE A 53 6.74 -3.20 -1.93
CA PHE A 53 6.66 -3.79 -0.59
C PHE A 53 8.04 -3.77 0.07
N ALA A 54 8.15 -3.15 1.24
CA ALA A 54 9.32 -3.20 2.10
C ALA A 54 9.06 -4.20 3.22
N LEU A 55 9.58 -5.41 3.04
CA LEU A 55 9.44 -6.54 3.96
C LEU A 55 10.63 -6.61 4.91
N SER A 56 10.36 -7.03 6.14
CA SER A 56 11.36 -7.35 7.16
C SER A 56 10.77 -8.47 7.99
N ASP A 57 11.42 -9.63 7.99
CA ASP A 57 10.96 -10.84 8.69
C ASP A 57 9.47 -11.15 8.44
N ALA A 58 9.08 -11.16 7.16
CA ALA A 58 7.68 -11.30 6.75
C ALA A 58 7.58 -11.90 5.34
N ASP A 59 6.52 -12.67 5.13
CA ASP A 59 6.13 -13.23 3.84
C ASP A 59 4.89 -12.53 3.28
N LEU A 60 4.87 -12.28 1.96
CA LEU A 60 3.71 -11.72 1.26
C LEU A 60 3.11 -12.78 0.33
N TYR A 61 1.89 -13.20 0.63
CA TYR A 61 1.22 -14.26 -0.13
C TYR A 61 0.29 -13.74 -1.22
N SER A 62 -0.56 -12.77 -0.90
CA SER A 62 -1.52 -12.21 -1.84
C SER A 62 -1.80 -10.73 -1.54
N LEU A 63 -2.31 -10.03 -2.54
CA LEU A 63 -2.73 -8.63 -2.44
C LEU A 63 -4.02 -8.45 -3.23
N GLN A 64 -4.83 -7.49 -2.82
CA GLN A 64 -6.05 -7.11 -3.53
C GLN A 64 -6.36 -5.62 -3.31
N PHE A 65 -7.05 -5.01 -4.28
CA PHE A 65 -7.75 -3.76 -4.07
C PHE A 65 -9.21 -4.09 -3.75
N THR A 66 -9.74 -3.54 -2.67
CA THR A 66 -11.14 -3.75 -2.27
C THR A 66 -11.92 -2.44 -2.37
N PRO A 67 -13.24 -2.50 -2.55
CA PRO A 67 -14.10 -1.37 -2.23
C PRO A 67 -13.86 -0.93 -0.78
N LEU A 68 -14.02 0.37 -0.50
CA LEU A 68 -14.04 0.84 0.89
C LEU A 68 -15.21 0.17 1.62
N PRO A 69 -15.00 -0.37 2.84
CA PRO A 69 -16.10 -0.90 3.63
C PRO A 69 -17.12 0.20 3.90
N VAL A 70 -18.40 -0.12 3.71
CA VAL A 70 -19.55 0.73 4.05
C VAL A 70 -19.75 0.82 5.55
#